data_AF-A0AAW9D6V8-F1
#
_entry.id   AF-A0AAW9D6V8-F1
#
_cell.length_a   1.000
_cell.length_b   1.000
_cell.length_c   1.000
_cell.angle_alpha   90.00
_cell.angle_beta   90.00
_cell.angle_gamma   90.00
#
_symmetry.space_group_name_H-M   'P 1'
#
loop_
_entity.id
_entity.type
_entity.pdbx_description
1 polymer ?
#
loop_
_entity_poly.entity_id
_entity_poly.type
_entity_poly.pdbx_seq_one_letter_code
_entity_poly.pdbx_strand_id
1 'polypeptide(L)'
;MIVQAIAVAWHDKAFLDDLVEHPVETLHKRFDYRFPMKMHLKVHKQSATWTPLVNGGWTTNEINGLELVLPPAPKPEQRAAALAAYNAKHISLFGPDRKEI
;
A
#
# COMPACT_ATOMS: atom_id res chain seq x y z
N MET A 1 4.07 -8.67 9.51
CA MET A 1 2.68 -8.71 9.03
C MET A 1 2.58 -9.19 7.59
N ILE A 2 3.11 -8.49 6.58
CA ILE A 2 2.90 -8.88 5.16
C ILE A 2 3.30 -10.33 4.84
N VAL A 3 4.48 -10.80 5.30
CA VAL A 3 4.91 -12.20 5.10
C VAL A 3 3.97 -13.21 5.76
N GLN A 4 3.40 -12.88 6.92
CA GLN A 4 2.41 -13.72 7.59
C GLN A 4 1.09 -13.77 6.81
N ALA A 5 0.64 -12.63 6.28
CA ALA A 5 -0.56 -12.58 5.44
C ALA A 5 -0.39 -13.43 4.17
N ILE A 6 0.79 -13.41 3.54
CA ILE A 6 1.12 -14.28 2.40
C ILE A 6 1.03 -15.75 2.80
N ALA A 7 1.66 -16.14 3.92
CA ALA A 7 1.63 -17.51 4.40
C ALA A 7 0.19 -18.00 4.70
N VAL A 8 -0.63 -17.15 5.32
CA VAL A 8 -2.04 -17.48 5.59
C VAL A 8 -2.84 -17.65 4.31
N ALA A 9 -2.64 -16.76 3.33
CA ALA A 9 -3.31 -16.84 2.04
C ALA A 9 -2.98 -18.11 1.23
N TRP A 10 -1.85 -18.77 1.51
CA TRP A 10 -1.52 -20.05 0.86
C TRP A 10 -2.36 -21.23 1.34
N HIS A 11 -2.88 -21.18 2.57
CA HIS A 11 -3.60 -22.30 3.17
C HIS A 11 -5.07 -21.99 3.52
N ASP A 12 -5.48 -20.72 3.47
CA ASP A 12 -6.84 -20.28 3.77
C ASP A 12 -7.42 -19.50 2.58
N LYS A 13 -8.26 -20.19 1.78
CA LYS A 13 -8.88 -19.63 0.59
C LYS A 13 -9.88 -18.51 0.93
N ALA A 14 -10.63 -18.65 2.02
CA ALA A 14 -11.62 -17.64 2.42
C ALA A 14 -10.90 -16.35 2.80
N PHE A 15 -9.82 -16.46 3.58
CA PHE A 15 -8.95 -15.32 3.87
C PHE A 15 -8.35 -14.69 2.61
N LEU A 16 -7.89 -15.49 1.64
CA LEU A 16 -7.36 -14.95 0.38
C LEU A 16 -8.43 -14.16 -0.39
N ASP A 17 -9.66 -14.67 -0.48
CA ASP A 17 -10.74 -13.99 -1.19
C ASP A 17 -11.11 -12.66 -0.49
N ASP A 18 -11.26 -12.68 0.84
CA ASP A 18 -11.48 -11.49 1.66
C ASP A 18 -10.31 -10.48 1.54
N LEU A 19 -9.07 -10.97 1.46
CA LEU A 19 -7.88 -10.13 1.34
C LEU A 19 -7.82 -9.45 -0.03
N VAL A 20 -8.35 -10.07 -1.09
CA VAL A 20 -8.42 -9.45 -2.42
C VAL A 20 -9.53 -8.42 -2.50
N GLU A 21 -10.69 -8.68 -1.90
CA GLU A 21 -11.84 -7.77 -1.96
C GLU A 21 -11.72 -6.59 -0.99
N HIS A 22 -11.26 -6.85 0.24
CA HIS A 22 -11.22 -5.88 1.33
C HIS A 22 -9.87 -5.89 2.09
N PRO A 23 -8.74 -5.64 1.43
CA PRO A 23 -7.41 -5.90 1.98
C PRO A 23 -7.13 -5.21 3.32
N VAL A 24 -7.49 -3.93 3.44
CA VAL A 24 -7.26 -3.15 4.67
C VAL A 24 -8.06 -3.72 5.84
N GLU A 25 -9.34 -4.01 5.63
CA GLU A 25 -10.22 -4.54 6.66
C GLU A 25 -9.85 -5.97 7.06
N THR A 26 -9.49 -6.80 6.08
CA THR A 26 -9.10 -8.19 6.29
C THR A 26 -7.82 -8.29 7.13
N LEU A 27 -6.82 -7.44 6.84
CA LEU A 27 -5.60 -7.38 7.65
C LEU A 27 -5.86 -6.85 9.07
N HIS A 28 -6.76 -5.88 9.22
CA HIS A 28 -7.18 -5.40 10.53
C HIS A 28 -7.91 -6.49 11.34
N LYS A 29 -8.93 -7.13 10.77
CA LYS A 29 -9.69 -8.19 11.46
C LYS A 29 -8.81 -9.38 11.86
N ARG A 30 -7.88 -9.79 11.00
CA ARG A 30 -7.06 -10.99 11.22
C ARG A 30 -5.86 -10.76 12.14
N PHE A 31 -5.23 -9.59 12.05
CA PHE A 31 -3.94 -9.31 12.69
C PHE A 31 -3.92 -8.05 13.57
N ASP A 32 -5.06 -7.36 13.74
CA ASP A 32 -5.17 -6.03 14.36
C ASP A 32 -4.22 -5.00 13.73
N TYR A 33 -3.94 -5.16 12.43
CA TYR A 33 -3.04 -4.27 11.73
C TYR A 33 -3.76 -3.01 11.27
N ARG A 34 -3.27 -1.85 11.72
CA ARG A 34 -3.77 -0.53 11.35
C ARG A 34 -2.75 0.18 10.47
N PHE A 35 -3.19 0.60 9.29
CA PHE A 35 -2.35 1.41 8.44
C PHE A 35 -2.16 2.80 9.06
N PRO A 36 -0.92 3.32 9.14
CA PRO A 36 -0.65 4.62 9.75
C PRO A 36 -1.15 5.80 8.90
N MET A 37 -1.61 5.53 7.67
CA MET A 37 -2.11 6.52 6.73
C MET A 37 -3.26 5.96 5.90
N LYS A 38 -4.09 6.85 5.35
CA LYS A 38 -5.10 6.47 4.36
C LYS A 38 -4.41 6.11 3.05
N MET A 39 -4.38 4.81 2.73
CA MET A 39 -3.79 4.30 1.50
C MET A 39 -4.72 3.29 0.84
N HIS A 40 -4.67 3.24 -0.49
CA HIS A 40 -5.29 2.17 -1.27
C HIS A 40 -4.32 1.00 -1.30
N LEU A 41 -4.73 -0.14 -0.75
CA LEU A 41 -4.02 -1.40 -0.92
C LEU A 41 -4.78 -2.22 -1.96
N LYS A 42 -4.06 -2.72 -2.97
CA LYS A 42 -4.58 -3.63 -3.96
C LYS A 42 -3.80 -4.93 -3.90
N VAL A 43 -4.50 -6.06 -3.92
CA VAL A 43 -3.89 -7.39 -3.84
C VAL A 43 -4.13 -8.12 -5.15
N HIS A 44 -3.04 -8.59 -5.75
CA HIS A 44 -3.05 -9.31 -7.03
C HIS A 44 -2.74 -10.79 -6.76
N LYS A 45 -3.60 -11.69 -7.24
CA LYS A 45 -3.35 -13.13 -7.13
C LYS A 45 -2.32 -13.54 -8.19
N GLN A 46 -1.48 -14.53 -7.87
CA GLN A 46 -0.53 -15.12 -8.83
C GLN A 46 0.43 -14.10 -9.49
N SER A 47 0.74 -13.01 -8.78
CA SER A 47 1.52 -11.89 -9.30
C SER A 47 3.03 -12.17 -9.43
N ALA A 48 3.51 -13.34 -9.01
CA ALA A 48 4.91 -13.73 -9.11
C ALA A 48 5.08 -15.24 -9.25
N THR A 49 6.18 -15.64 -9.88
CA THR A 49 6.60 -17.02 -10.06
C THR A 49 7.85 -17.29 -9.23
N TRP A 50 7.90 -18.42 -8.52
CA TRP A 50 9.09 -18.84 -7.79
C TRP A 50 10.15 -19.36 -8.77
N THR A 51 11.28 -18.66 -8.89
CA THR A 51 12.34 -18.91 -9.89
C THR A 51 13.71 -19.05 -9.22
N PRO A 52 13.91 -20.05 -8.34
CA PRO A 52 15.11 -20.15 -7.51
C PRO A 52 16.40 -20.32 -8.32
N LEU A 53 16.31 -20.94 -9.51
CA LEU A 53 17.46 -21.17 -10.39
C LEU A 53 17.92 -19.91 -11.14
N VAL A 54 17.05 -18.92 -11.29
CA VAL A 54 17.34 -17.70 -12.07
C VAL A 54 17.85 -16.58 -11.16
N ASN A 55 17.17 -16.36 -10.03
CA ASN A 55 17.45 -15.25 -9.12
C ASN A 55 17.37 -15.62 -7.63
N GLY A 56 17.28 -16.91 -7.30
CA GLY A 56 17.15 -17.35 -5.90
C GLY A 56 15.87 -16.87 -5.22
N GLY A 57 14.84 -16.46 -5.99
CA GLY A 57 13.71 -15.72 -5.45
C GLY A 57 12.42 -15.81 -6.25
N TRP A 58 11.50 -14.89 -5.94
CA TRP A 58 10.28 -14.65 -6.69
C TRP A 58 10.54 -13.66 -7.82
N THR A 59 10.14 -14.02 -9.05
CA THR A 59 10.09 -13.11 -10.20
C THR A 59 8.67 -12.60 -10.36
N THR A 60 8.49 -11.27 -10.34
CA THR A 60 7.16 -10.67 -10.58
C THR A 60 6.70 -10.96 -12.00
N ASN A 61 5.43 -11.36 -12.13
CA ASN A 61 4.75 -11.59 -13.40
C ASN A 61 4.10 -10.29 -13.91
N GLU A 62 4.04 -9.25 -13.08
CA GLU A 62 3.37 -7.98 -13.35
C GLU A 62 4.32 -6.78 -13.19
N ILE A 63 3.99 -5.69 -13.88
CA ILE A 63 4.63 -4.39 -13.68
C ILE A 63 4.05 -3.79 -12.40
N ASN A 64 4.92 -3.47 -11.44
CA ASN A 64 4.49 -2.78 -10.23
C ASN A 64 3.89 -1.41 -10.59
N GLY A 65 2.65 -1.16 -10.12
CA GLY A 65 1.99 0.12 -10.29
C GLY A 65 2.38 1.09 -9.19
N LEU A 66 2.77 2.31 -9.57
CA LEU A 66 2.81 3.47 -8.69
C LEU A 66 1.76 4.47 -9.19
N GLU A 67 0.79 4.80 -8.34
CA GLU A 67 -0.23 5.79 -8.68
C GLU A 67 0.11 7.14 -8.05
N LEU A 68 0.18 8.18 -8.90
CA LEU A 68 0.39 9.56 -8.46
C LEU A 68 -0.95 10.31 -8.46
N VAL A 69 -1.39 10.73 -7.28
CA VAL A 69 -2.64 11.50 -7.13
C VAL A 69 -2.34 12.99 -7.32
N LEU A 70 -2.65 13.52 -8.49
CA LEU A 70 -2.43 14.93 -8.83
C LEU A 70 -3.63 15.80 -8.44
N PRO A 71 -3.45 16.84 -7.60
CA PRO A 71 -4.49 17.82 -7.35
C PRO A 71 -4.69 18.74 -8.57
N PRO A 72 -5.88 19.33 -8.77
CA PRO A 72 -6.08 20.36 -9.78
C PRO A 72 -5.21 21.59 -9.48
N ALA A 73 -4.75 22.27 -10.53
CA ALA A 73 -3.94 23.47 -10.37
C ALA A 73 -4.79 24.61 -9.77
N PRO A 74 -4.36 25.23 -8.66
CA PRO A 74 -5.02 26.42 -8.14
C PRO A 74 -4.67 27.66 -8.99
N LYS A 75 -5.29 28.80 -8.68
CA LYS A 75 -4.96 30.08 -9.32
C LYS A 75 -3.45 30.38 -9.23
N PRO A 76 -2.84 31.03 -10.23
CA PRO A 76 -1.39 31.25 -10.29
C PRO A 76 -0.76 31.77 -8.99
N GLU A 77 -1.41 32.74 -8.36
CA GLU A 77 -0.98 33.38 -7.11
C GLU A 77 -1.03 32.46 -5.88
N GLN A 78 -1.76 31.34 -5.93
CA GLN A 78 -1.91 30.39 -4.83
C GLN A 78 -1.03 29.14 -4.98
N ARG A 79 -0.35 28.95 -6.12
CA ARG A 79 0.35 27.71 -6.44
C ARG A 79 1.45 27.36 -5.43
N ALA A 80 2.26 28.34 -5.03
CA ALA A 80 3.35 28.12 -4.08
C ALA A 80 2.82 27.63 -2.72
N ALA A 81 1.79 28.29 -2.19
CA ALA A 81 1.15 27.91 -0.93
C ALA A 81 0.49 26.52 -1.01
N ALA A 82 -0.20 26.23 -2.12
CA ALA A 82 -0.86 24.94 -2.33
C ALA A 82 0.15 23.79 -2.42
N LEU A 83 1.28 23.97 -3.10
CA LEU A 83 2.35 22.97 -3.16
C LEU A 83 2.98 22.71 -1.79
N ALA A 84 3.24 23.75 -1.01
CA ALA A 84 3.76 23.61 0.36
C ALA A 84 2.78 22.84 1.26
N ALA A 85 1.49 23.16 1.19
CA ALA A 85 0.44 22.46 1.95
C ALA A 85 0.30 20.99 1.52
N TYR A 86 0.35 20.71 0.22
CA TYR A 86 0.31 19.34 -0.29
C TYR A 86 1.53 18.54 0.19
N ASN A 87 2.74 19.10 0.09
CA ASN A 87 3.97 18.47 0.59
C ASN A 87 3.86 18.14 2.09
N ALA A 88 3.46 19.12 2.92
CA ALA A 88 3.32 18.93 4.36
C ALA A 88 2.31 17.83 4.75
N LYS A 89 1.34 17.53 3.88
CA LYS A 89 0.34 16.48 4.10
C LYS A 89 0.77 15.09 3.59
N HIS A 90 1.66 15.03 2.60
CA HIS A 90 1.92 13.81 1.84
C HIS A 90 3.37 13.27 1.92
N ILE A 91 4.38 14.03 2.36
CA ILE A 91 5.79 13.60 2.33
C ILE A 91 6.27 12.86 3.61
N SER A 92 5.46 12.70 4.64
CA SER A 92 5.86 11.87 5.80
C SER A 92 5.56 10.38 5.57
N LEU A 93 6.40 9.72 4.77
CA LEU A 93 6.40 8.25 4.69
C LEU A 93 7.18 7.60 5.84
N PHE A 94 8.10 8.34 6.50
CA PHE A 94 8.95 7.82 7.60
C PHE A 94 9.34 8.87 8.67
N GLY A 95 8.60 9.98 8.83
CA GLY A 95 8.86 11.01 9.86
C GLY A 95 8.16 10.71 11.20
N PRO A 96 8.70 11.17 12.34
CA PRO A 96 8.19 10.80 13.66
C PRO A 96 6.75 11.31 13.82
N ASP A 97 5.92 10.49 14.46
CA ASP A 97 4.53 10.79 14.83
C ASP A 97 4.35 12.28 15.12
N ARG A 98 3.55 12.96 14.28
CA ARG A 98 3.02 14.26 14.68
C ARG A 98 2.00 14.00 15.78
N LYS A 99 2.49 14.06 17.02
CA LYS A 99 1.65 14.29 18.20
C LYS A 99 0.78 15.53 17.93
N GLU A 100 -0.49 15.35 18.23
CA GLU A 100 -1.55 16.35 18.23
C GLU A 100 -1.12 17.62 18.99
N ILE A 101 -1.50 18.77 18.44
CA ILE A 101 -1.93 19.97 19.19
C ILE A 101 -3.19 20.48 18.49
#